data_AF-A0AA36G2M3-F1
#
_entry.id   AF-A0AA36G2M3-F1
#
_cell.length_a   1.000
_cell.length_b   1.000
_cell.length_c   1.000
_cell.angle_alpha   90.00
_cell.angle_beta   90.00
_cell.angle_gamma   90.00
#
_symmetry.space_group_name_H-M   'P 1'
#
loop_
_entity.id
_entity.type
_entity.pdbx_description
1 polymer ?
#
loop_
_entity_poly.entity_id
_entity_poly.type
_entity_poly.pdbx_seq_one_letter_code
_entity_poly.pdbx_strand_id
1 'polypeptide(L)'
;MAAVAQLRRVRDATRVAWAVMNHTQPTMIVGEQATRFALQMGFKEENLTAPASLLMMDVWRRNSCQPNFWKKVNPDPTKSCGPYQPASAKENLEKMVLSNRIIDRFHHDTIGMVVIDDSGEVSDGTSTNGARYKHRNE
;
A
#
# COMPACT_ATOMS: atom_id res chain seq x y z
N MET A 1 -3.89 20.18 1.25
CA MET A 1 -3.38 18.83 0.92
C MET A 1 -3.04 18.11 2.21
N ALA A 2 -3.50 16.87 2.37
CA ALA A 2 -3.14 16.04 3.52
C ALA A 2 -3.12 14.55 3.15
N ALA A 3 -2.45 13.74 3.96
CA ALA A 3 -2.27 12.33 3.72
C ALA A 3 -2.24 11.50 5.02
N VAL A 4 -2.60 10.23 4.88
CA VAL A 4 -2.30 9.20 5.87
C VAL A 4 -1.63 8.01 5.19
N ALA A 5 -0.65 7.41 5.85
CA ALA A 5 0.02 6.21 5.34
C ALA A 5 0.14 5.14 6.43
N GLN A 6 0.10 3.87 6.03
CA GLN A 6 0.07 2.74 6.97
C GLN A 6 -1.01 2.87 8.06
N LEU A 7 -2.13 3.53 7.77
CA LEU A 7 -3.30 3.55 8.65
C LEU A 7 -3.82 2.11 8.83
N ARG A 8 -3.94 1.68 10.09
CA ARG A 8 -4.42 0.34 10.43
C ARG A 8 -5.78 0.44 11.11
N ARG A 9 -6.60 -0.59 10.90
CA ARG A 9 -7.87 -0.83 11.63
C ARG A 9 -8.94 0.25 11.43
N VAL A 10 -8.77 1.19 10.51
CA VAL A 10 -9.78 2.20 10.17
C VAL A 10 -10.06 2.15 8.67
N ARG A 11 -11.32 1.96 8.30
CA ARG A 11 -11.75 1.75 6.91
C ARG A 11 -11.66 2.99 6.04
N ASP A 12 -12.14 4.12 6.55
CA ASP A 12 -12.33 5.33 5.75
C ASP A 12 -11.04 6.18 5.66
N ALA A 13 -9.97 5.63 5.07
CA ALA A 13 -8.66 6.27 5.01
C ALA A 13 -8.70 7.69 4.41
N THR A 14 -9.49 7.91 3.35
CA THR A 14 -9.65 9.23 2.72
C THR A 14 -10.31 10.24 3.66
N ARG A 15 -11.28 9.83 4.48
CA ARG A 15 -11.90 10.71 5.48
C ARG A 15 -10.94 11.04 6.61
N VAL A 16 -10.06 10.11 6.99
CA VAL A 16 -9.00 10.41 7.96
C VAL A 16 -8.01 11.41 7.38
N ALA A 17 -7.58 11.26 6.12
CA ALA A 17 -6.74 12.27 5.46
C ALA A 17 -7.42 13.65 5.39
N TRP A 18 -8.73 13.69 5.12
CA TRP A 18 -9.51 14.93 5.18
C TRP A 18 -9.55 15.53 6.60
N ALA A 19 -9.68 14.70 7.64
CA ALA A 19 -9.59 15.16 9.03
C ALA A 19 -8.19 15.72 9.36
N VAL A 20 -7.10 15.11 8.85
CA VAL A 20 -5.73 15.67 8.97
C VAL A 20 -5.69 17.08 8.39
N MET A 21 -6.26 17.28 7.19
CA MET A 21 -6.29 18.58 6.52
C MET A 21 -6.99 19.67 7.34
N ASN A 22 -8.09 19.31 8.03
CA ASN A 22 -8.94 20.29 8.72
C ASN A 22 -8.58 20.52 10.18
N HIS A 23 -7.88 19.58 10.82
CA HIS A 23 -7.72 19.57 12.28
C HIS A 23 -6.27 19.47 12.75
N THR A 24 -5.30 19.54 11.84
CA THR A 24 -3.88 19.45 12.20
C THR A 24 -3.04 20.41 11.38
N GLN A 25 -1.89 20.84 11.93
CA GLN A 25 -0.89 21.61 11.17
C GLN A 25 -0.03 20.72 10.26
N PRO A 26 0.41 19.51 10.67
CA PRO A 26 1.12 18.60 9.77
C PRO A 26 0.22 18.14 8.61
N THR A 27 0.82 17.94 7.44
CA THR A 27 0.09 17.46 6.26
C THR A 27 0.06 15.93 6.15
N MET A 28 0.78 15.20 6.99
CA MET A 28 0.85 13.74 6.91
C MET A 28 1.02 13.08 8.28
N ILE A 29 0.22 12.05 8.54
CA ILE A 29 0.34 11.20 9.74
C ILE A 29 0.47 9.73 9.31
N VAL A 30 1.35 8.96 9.95
CA VAL A 30 1.66 7.60 9.52
C VAL A 30 1.57 6.55 10.63
N GLY A 31 1.33 5.30 10.23
CA GLY A 31 1.40 4.13 11.09
C GLY A 31 0.37 4.14 12.22
N GLU A 32 0.76 3.63 13.38
CA GLU A 32 -0.10 3.55 14.56
C GLU A 32 -0.57 4.92 15.07
N GLN A 33 0.25 5.97 14.86
CA GLN A 33 -0.14 7.34 15.22
C GLN A 33 -1.31 7.85 14.35
N ALA A 34 -1.38 7.43 13.08
CA ALA A 34 -2.52 7.76 12.22
C ALA A 34 -3.80 7.11 12.74
N THR A 35 -3.72 5.87 13.23
CA THR A 35 -4.87 5.19 13.85
C THR A 35 -5.30 5.91 15.12
N ARG A 36 -4.37 6.26 16.03
CA ARG A 36 -4.70 7.01 17.25
C ARG A 36 -5.35 8.36 16.97
N PHE A 37 -4.82 9.10 16.00
CA PHE A 37 -5.42 10.35 15.54
C PHE A 37 -6.85 10.12 15.02
N ALA A 38 -7.06 9.11 14.18
CA ALA A 38 -8.39 8.77 13.68
C ALA A 38 -9.39 8.50 14.82
N LEU A 39 -8.99 7.76 15.86
CA LEU A 39 -9.85 7.50 17.01
C LEU A 39 -10.19 8.78 17.79
N GLN A 40 -9.23 9.68 17.97
CA GLN A 40 -9.48 10.99 18.59
C GLN A 40 -10.46 11.85 17.79
N MET A 41 -10.48 11.69 16.47
CA MET A 41 -11.44 12.36 15.57
C MET A 41 -12.79 11.63 15.46
N GLY A 42 -13.02 10.57 16.24
CA GLY A 42 -14.30 9.86 16.32
C GLY A 42 -14.49 8.72 15.31
N PHE A 43 -13.44 8.35 14.55
CA PHE A 43 -13.47 7.13 13.75
C PHE A 43 -13.43 5.88 14.64
N LYS A 44 -13.84 4.73 14.11
CA LYS A 44 -13.90 3.46 14.84
C LYS A 44 -12.83 2.49 14.33
N GLU A 45 -12.27 1.72 15.25
CA GLU A 45 -11.48 0.56 14.88
C GLU A 45 -12.38 -0.59 14.42
N GLU A 46 -11.98 -1.27 13.36
CA GLU A 46 -12.62 -2.48 12.87
C GLU A 46 -11.64 -3.43 12.18
N ASN A 47 -12.04 -4.69 12.06
CA ASN A 47 -11.27 -5.68 11.33
C ASN A 47 -11.50 -5.51 9.82
N LEU A 48 -10.47 -5.05 9.11
CA LEU A 48 -10.51 -4.85 7.66
C LEU A 48 -10.23 -6.13 6.86
N THR A 49 -10.05 -7.26 7.53
CA THR A 49 -9.66 -8.51 6.88
C THR A 49 -10.87 -9.24 6.30
N ALA A 50 -10.89 -9.41 4.98
CA ALA A 50 -11.90 -10.23 4.31
C ALA A 50 -11.52 -11.72 4.35
N PRO A 51 -12.50 -12.66 4.34
CA PRO A 51 -12.24 -14.10 4.27
C PRO A 51 -11.35 -14.50 3.09
N ALA A 52 -11.56 -13.88 1.93
CA ALA A 52 -10.71 -14.08 0.76
C ALA A 52 -9.24 -13.69 1.03
N SER A 53 -9.01 -12.55 1.70
CA SER A 53 -7.66 -12.10 2.05
C SER A 53 -6.97 -13.05 3.04
N LEU A 54 -7.72 -13.66 3.97
CA LEU A 54 -7.18 -14.69 4.87
C LEU A 54 -6.71 -15.93 4.11
N LEU A 55 -7.53 -16.45 3.19
CA LEU A 55 -7.16 -17.60 2.36
C LEU A 55 -5.93 -17.33 1.51
N MET A 56 -5.88 -16.15 0.88
CA MET A 56 -4.72 -15.69 0.10
C MET A 56 -3.46 -15.65 0.96
N MET A 57 -3.53 -15.04 2.15
CA MET A 57 -2.41 -14.97 3.09
C MET A 57 -1.97 -16.35 3.58
N ASP A 58 -2.92 -17.28 3.75
CA ASP A 58 -2.60 -18.61 4.24
C ASP A 58 -1.87 -19.45 3.18
N VAL A 59 -2.33 -19.40 1.93
CA VAL A 59 -1.62 -20.03 0.80
C VAL A 59 -0.21 -19.44 0.65
N TRP A 60 -0.08 -18.11 0.75
CA TRP A 60 1.21 -17.44 0.65
C TRP A 60 2.19 -17.86 1.77
N ARG A 61 1.71 -17.97 3.01
CA ARG A 61 2.53 -18.46 4.14
C ARG A 61 2.91 -19.93 3.98
N ARG A 62 1.98 -20.79 3.55
CA ARG A 62 2.24 -22.23 3.33
C ARG A 62 3.30 -22.48 2.25
N ASN A 63 3.41 -21.58 1.28
CA ASN A 63 4.43 -21.62 0.24
C ASN A 63 5.76 -20.95 0.66
N SER A 64 5.92 -20.57 1.93
CA SER A 64 7.12 -19.91 2.48
C SER A 64 7.55 -18.67 1.69
N CYS A 65 6.58 -17.92 1.16
CA CYS A 65 6.85 -16.75 0.37
C CYS A 65 7.32 -15.57 1.23
N GLN A 66 8.36 -14.89 0.77
CA GLN A 66 8.79 -13.60 1.31
C GLN A 66 7.97 -12.46 0.69
N PRO A 67 7.90 -11.28 1.35
CA PRO A 67 7.23 -10.10 0.79
C PRO A 67 7.64 -9.89 -0.67
N ASN A 68 6.72 -9.54 -1.55
CA ASN A 68 6.99 -9.39 -2.98
C ASN A 68 7.36 -7.92 -3.32
N PHE A 69 7.56 -7.63 -4.61
CA PHE A 69 8.07 -6.35 -5.15
C PHE A 69 9.56 -6.07 -4.93
N TRP A 70 10.35 -7.10 -4.61
CA TRP A 70 11.80 -7.01 -4.72
C TRP A 70 12.24 -6.69 -6.14
N LYS A 71 13.29 -5.89 -6.26
CA LYS A 71 13.95 -5.60 -7.53
C LYS A 71 15.41 -5.94 -7.38
N LYS A 72 16.04 -6.43 -8.45
CA LYS A 72 17.48 -6.72 -8.47
C LYS A 72 17.89 -7.77 -7.42
N VAL A 73 17.09 -8.84 -7.32
CA VAL A 73 17.34 -9.97 -6.42
C VAL A 73 17.39 -11.31 -7.16
N ASN A 74 17.97 -12.32 -6.53
CA ASN A 74 17.98 -13.71 -6.95
C ASN A 74 17.42 -14.58 -5.81
N PRO A 75 16.51 -15.56 -6.07
CA PRO A 75 15.89 -15.90 -7.35
C PRO A 75 14.92 -14.83 -7.87
N ASP A 76 14.47 -14.95 -9.12
CA ASP A 76 13.52 -14.03 -9.75
C ASP A 76 12.17 -14.00 -8.97
N PRO A 77 11.74 -12.84 -8.43
CA PRO A 77 10.49 -12.72 -7.66
C PRO A 77 9.21 -13.00 -8.42
N THR A 78 9.27 -13.07 -9.76
CA THR A 78 8.12 -13.46 -10.59
C THR A 78 7.96 -14.98 -10.69
N LYS A 79 9.00 -15.75 -10.33
CA LYS A 79 9.07 -17.21 -10.52
C LYS A 79 9.26 -17.98 -9.23
N SER A 80 9.84 -17.36 -8.21
CA SER A 80 10.14 -17.98 -6.94
C SER A 80 9.67 -17.10 -5.79
N CYS A 81 9.41 -17.73 -4.65
CA CYS A 81 8.93 -17.10 -3.43
C CYS A 81 10.06 -16.67 -2.47
N GLY A 82 11.31 -16.77 -2.92
CA GLY A 82 12.51 -16.50 -2.13
C GLY A 82 13.07 -17.76 -1.47
N PRO A 83 14.00 -17.64 -0.50
CA PRO A 83 14.53 -16.39 0.03
C PRO A 83 15.27 -15.58 -1.02
N TYR A 84 15.05 -14.27 -1.04
CA TYR A 84 15.69 -13.38 -2.01
C TYR A 84 17.00 -12.82 -1.47
N GLN A 85 18.01 -12.74 -2.34
CA GLN A 85 19.29 -12.11 -2.05
C GLN A 85 19.62 -11.06 -3.12
N PRO A 86 20.36 -9.99 -2.79
CA PRO A 86 20.80 -9.01 -3.78
C PRO A 86 21.53 -9.69 -4.94
N ALA A 87 21.10 -9.41 -6.17
CA ALA A 87 21.78 -9.90 -7.35
C ALA A 87 23.12 -9.15 -7.55
N SER A 88 24.11 -9.84 -8.11
CA SER A 88 25.43 -9.26 -8.38
C SER A 88 25.34 -8.12 -9.42
N ALA A 89 26.34 -7.23 -9.44
CA ALA A 89 26.38 -6.10 -10.36
C ALA A 89 26.26 -6.50 -11.84
N LYS A 90 26.77 -7.69 -12.21
CA LYS A 90 26.69 -8.23 -13.58
C LYS A 90 25.27 -8.69 -13.94
N GLU A 91 24.59 -9.38 -13.02
CA GLU A 91 23.19 -9.83 -13.19
C GLU A 91 22.20 -8.65 -13.19
N ASN A 92 22.55 -7.54 -12.54
CA ASN A 92 21.71 -6.34 -12.47
C ASN A 92 21.59 -5.60 -13.81
N LEU A 93 22.63 -5.67 -14.66
CA LEU A 93 22.60 -5.04 -15.98
C LEU A 93 21.62 -5.77 -16.91
N GLU A 94 21.64 -7.10 -16.91
CA GLU A 94 20.69 -7.94 -17.68
C GLU A 94 19.24 -7.77 -17.17
N LYS A 95 19.05 -7.73 -15.84
CA LYS A 95 17.72 -7.55 -15.22
C LYS A 95 17.14 -6.14 -15.41
N MET A 96 17.96 -5.13 -15.70
CA MET A 96 17.47 -3.76 -16.00
C MET A 96 16.78 -3.68 -17.37
N VAL A 97 17.23 -4.46 -18.34
CA VAL A 97 16.65 -4.49 -19.71
C VAL A 97 15.33 -5.27 -19.74
N LEU A 98 15.17 -6.24 -18.82
CA LEU A 98 13.99 -7.12 -18.70
C LEU A 98 12.90 -6.63 -17.75
N SER A 99 13.06 -5.44 -17.15
CA SER A 99 12.13 -4.88 -16.17
C SER A 99 10.82 -4.39 -16.84
N ASN A 100 10.04 -5.29 -17.41
CA ASN A 100 8.62 -5.06 -17.62
C ASN A 100 7.93 -5.17 -16.25
N ARG A 101 7.72 -4.01 -15.63
CA ARG A 101 6.87 -3.91 -14.44
C ARG A 101 5.45 -4.27 -14.85
N ILE A 102 5.00 -5.48 -14.56
CA ILE A 102 3.58 -5.82 -14.68
C ILE A 102 2.86 -5.22 -13.46
N ILE A 103 2.63 -3.91 -13.51
CA ILE A 103 1.57 -3.26 -12.74
C ILE A 103 0.36 -3.33 -13.64
N ASP A 104 -0.42 -4.41 -13.53
CA ASP A 104 -1.68 -4.53 -14.25
C ASP A 104 -2.88 -4.19 -13.33
N ARG A 105 -4.06 -4.10 -13.94
CA ARG A 105 -5.33 -3.79 -13.27
C ARG A 105 -5.74 -4.76 -12.15
N PHE A 106 -5.07 -5.90 -12.01
CA PHE A 106 -5.39 -6.95 -11.04
C PHE A 106 -4.48 -6.95 -9.81
N HIS A 107 -3.41 -6.14 -9.81
CA HIS A 107 -2.35 -6.21 -8.80
C HIS A 107 -2.34 -5.08 -7.76
N HIS A 108 -3.00 -3.95 -8.03
CA HIS A 108 -3.05 -2.83 -7.08
C HIS A 108 -4.44 -2.21 -7.03
N ASP A 109 -5.15 -2.47 -5.93
CA ASP A 109 -6.46 -1.88 -5.66
C ASP A 109 -6.26 -0.43 -5.22
N THR A 110 -6.06 0.45 -6.22
CA THR A 110 -5.90 1.88 -6.05
C THR A 110 -6.98 2.59 -6.82
N ILE A 111 -7.71 3.49 -6.15
CA ILE A 111 -8.67 4.38 -6.78
C ILE A 111 -8.17 5.82 -6.65
N GLY A 112 -8.12 6.52 -7.78
CA GLY A 112 -7.89 7.96 -7.85
C GLY A 112 -9.12 8.62 -8.45
N MET A 113 -9.50 9.78 -7.91
CA MET A 113 -10.63 10.56 -8.39
C MET A 113 -10.21 12.03 -8.45
N VAL A 114 -10.59 12.70 -9.53
CA VAL A 114 -10.46 14.15 -9.70
C VAL A 114 -11.87 14.67 -9.98
N VAL A 115 -12.24 15.75 -9.29
CA VAL A 115 -13.54 16.40 -9.41
C VAL A 115 -13.29 17.88 -9.72
N ILE A 116 -14.11 18.41 -10.64
CA ILE A 116 -14.20 19.83 -10.93
C ILE A 116 -15.63 20.22 -10.63
N ASP A 117 -15.84 21.22 -9.78
CA ASP A 117 -17.18 21.70 -9.46
C ASP A 117 -17.67 22.78 -10.45
N ASP A 118 -18.88 23.28 -10.21
CA ASP A 118 -19.53 24.29 -11.05
C ASP A 118 -18.85 25.67 -11.00
N SER A 119 -18.08 25.95 -9.96
CA SER A 119 -17.25 27.14 -9.83
C SER A 119 -15.91 27.04 -10.56
N GLY A 120 -15.56 25.84 -11.03
CA GLY A 120 -14.28 25.53 -11.66
C GLY A 120 -13.17 25.19 -10.67
N GLU A 121 -13.49 24.99 -9.38
CA GLU A 121 -12.53 24.51 -8.39
C GLU A 121 -12.22 23.02 -8.59
N VAL A 122 -10.96 22.65 -8.40
CA VAL A 122 -10.46 21.30 -8.64
C VAL A 122 -10.08 20.66 -7.30
N SER A 123 -10.56 19.44 -7.09
CA SER A 123 -10.18 18.58 -5.96
C SER A 123 -9.76 17.20 -6.44
N ASP A 124 -8.76 16.62 -5.80
CA ASP A 124 -8.31 15.25 -6.08
C ASP A 124 -8.18 14.42 -4.81
N GLY A 125 -8.28 13.10 -4.97
CA GLY A 125 -8.08 12.16 -3.89
C GLY A 125 -7.68 10.79 -4.41
N THR A 126 -6.76 10.13 -3.70
CA THR A 126 -6.32 8.76 -4.02
C THR A 126 -6.33 7.90 -2.76
N SER A 127 -6.81 6.66 -2.88
CA SER A 127 -6.80 5.68 -1.80
C SER A 127 -6.31 4.32 -2.30
N THR A 128 -5.54 3.62 -1.48
CA THR A 128 -4.97 2.32 -1.81
C THR A 128 -4.70 1.47 -0.58
N ASN A 129 -4.87 0.16 -0.69
CA ASN A 129 -4.35 -0.81 0.28
C ASN A 129 -2.87 -1.15 0.03
N GLY A 130 -2.29 -0.64 -1.07
CA GLY A 130 -0.93 -0.89 -1.52
C GLY A 130 -0.73 -2.27 -2.16
N ALA A 131 0.54 -2.62 -2.39
CA ALA A 131 0.96 -3.95 -2.83
C ALA A 131 0.40 -5.08 -1.94
N ARG A 132 -0.18 -6.12 -2.57
CA ARG A 132 -0.46 -7.40 -1.90
C ARG A 132 0.86 -8.03 -1.44
N TYR A 133 0.93 -8.52 -0.19
CA TYR A 133 2.14 -9.09 0.42
C TYR A 133 3.34 -8.13 0.52
N LYS A 134 3.08 -6.82 0.60
CA LYS A 134 4.10 -5.81 0.91
C LYS A 134 4.78 -6.09 2.25
N HIS A 135 6.00 -5.57 2.38
CA HIS A 135 6.77 -5.60 3.62
C HIS A 135 5.91 -5.07 4.79
N ARG A 136 5.90 -5.82 5.90
CA ARG A 136 5.35 -5.34 7.15
C ARG A 136 6.43 -4.54 7.87
N ASN A 137 6.06 -3.36 8.32
CA ASN A 137 6.79 -2.71 9.41
C ASN A 137 6.20 -3.27 10.70
N GLU A 138 7.06 -3.91 11.49
CA GLU A 138 6.78 -4.26 12.88
C GLU A 138 6.75 -2.98 13.73
#